data_AF-A0A2P4SDP7-F1
#
_entry.id   AF-A0A2P4SDP7-F1
#
_cell.length_a   1.000
_cell.length_b   1.000
_cell.length_c   1.000
_cell.angle_alpha   90.00
_cell.angle_beta   90.00
_cell.angle_gamma   90.00
#
_symmetry.space_group_name_H-M   'P 1'
#
loop_
_entity.id
_entity.type
_entity.pdbx_description
1 polymer ?
#
loop_
_entity_poly.entity_id
_entity_poly.type
_entity_poly.pdbx_seq_one_letter_code
_entity_poly.pdbx_strand_id
1 'polypeptide(L)'
;RKIFILGPSHHVPLSRCALSSVDIYRTPLYDLRIDQKIYGELWKTGMFERMSLQTDEDEHSIEMHLPYTAKAMESHKDEFTIIPVLVGALSEAKEQEFGKLFSKYLADPSNLFVVSSDFCHWGQRFRYSYYDESQGEIYRSIEHLDKM
;
A
#
# COMPACT_ATOMS: atom_id res chain seq x y z
N ARG A 1 -18.17 4.01 0.84
CA ARG A 1 -17.18 2.91 1.01
C ARG A 1 -15.81 3.51 1.29
N LYS A 2 -14.88 2.80 1.94
CA LYS A 2 -13.57 3.34 2.31
C LYS A 2 -12.46 2.39 1.87
N ILE A 3 -11.52 2.89 1.09
CA ILE A 3 -10.51 2.04 0.44
C ILE A 3 -9.14 2.38 1.01
N PHE A 4 -8.61 1.50 1.84
CA PHE A 4 -7.26 1.58 2.35
C PHE A 4 -6.30 1.09 1.27
N ILE A 5 -5.23 1.85 1.02
CA ILE A 5 -4.19 1.48 0.06
C ILE A 5 -2.87 1.50 0.82
N LEU A 6 -2.36 0.31 1.13
CA LEU A 6 -1.09 0.14 1.84
C LEU A 6 0.00 -0.11 0.79
N GLY A 7 0.94 0.82 0.64
CA GLY A 7 2.04 0.70 -0.31
C GLY A 7 3.40 0.77 0.36
N PRO A 8 4.40 -0.04 -0.04
CA PRO A 8 5.75 0.05 0.50
C PRO A 8 6.45 1.35 0.09
N SER A 9 7.35 1.86 0.93
CA SER A 9 8.27 2.94 0.58
C SER A 9 9.48 2.41 -0.19
N HIS A 10 9.71 2.92 -1.40
CA HIS A 10 10.89 2.63 -2.21
C HIS A 10 12.00 3.68 -2.04
N HIS A 11 11.61 4.93 -1.75
CA HIS A 11 12.51 6.09 -1.88
C HIS A 11 13.07 6.58 -0.54
N VAL A 12 12.27 6.53 0.53
CA VAL A 12 12.64 7.10 1.83
C VAL A 12 12.80 6.04 2.92
N PRO A 13 13.81 6.18 3.82
CA PRO A 13 13.91 5.34 4.99
C PRO A 13 12.77 5.68 5.96
N LEU A 14 11.91 4.70 6.23
CA LEU A 14 10.77 4.85 7.10
C LEU A 14 10.66 3.58 7.95
N SER A 15 10.61 3.71 9.28
CA SER A 15 10.55 2.56 10.21
C SER A 15 9.15 2.33 10.80
N ARG A 16 8.14 3.05 10.29
CA ARG A 16 6.73 3.00 10.68
C ARG A 16 5.86 3.22 9.44
N CYS A 17 4.60 3.62 9.62
CA CYS A 17 3.76 4.04 8.52
C CYS A 17 3.66 5.57 8.46
N ALA A 18 3.40 6.13 7.29
CA ALA A 18 3.17 7.55 7.08
C ALA A 18 1.83 7.80 6.38
N LEU A 19 1.23 8.95 6.68
CA LEU A 19 -0.01 9.44 6.07
C LEU A 19 0.29 10.62 5.16
N SER A 20 -0.53 10.80 4.12
CA SER A 20 -0.44 11.94 3.21
C SER A 20 -0.68 13.27 3.94
N SER A 21 -0.09 14.35 3.45
CA SER A 21 -0.36 15.72 3.90
C SER A 21 -1.42 16.45 3.09
N VAL A 22 -1.94 15.85 2.03
CA VAL A 22 -2.96 16.46 1.16
C VAL A 22 -4.35 15.89 1.45
N ASP A 23 -5.36 16.47 0.80
CA ASP A 23 -6.75 16.01 0.93
C ASP A 23 -7.23 15.20 -0.29
N ILE A 24 -6.52 15.30 -1.41
CA ILE A 24 -6.94 14.80 -2.72
C ILE A 24 -5.74 14.17 -3.43
N TYR A 25 -5.93 12.98 -3.99
CA TYR A 25 -5.03 12.40 -4.99
C TYR A 25 -5.69 12.49 -6.36
N ARG A 26 -4.95 13.00 -7.35
CA ARG A 26 -5.45 13.14 -8.71
C ARG A 26 -5.25 11.84 -9.48
N THR A 27 -6.16 11.55 -10.41
CA THR A 27 -5.97 10.49 -11.40
C THR A 27 -6.36 11.00 -12.79
N PRO A 28 -5.95 10.32 -13.87
CA PRO A 28 -6.44 10.66 -15.22
C PRO A 28 -7.96 10.50 -15.40
N LEU A 29 -8.66 9.80 -14.50
CA LEU A 29 -10.10 9.53 -14.61
C LEU A 29 -10.91 10.57 -13.83
N TYR A 30 -10.67 10.66 -12.53
CA TYR A 30 -11.22 11.66 -11.62
C TYR A 30 -10.42 11.69 -10.30
N ASP A 31 -10.54 12.79 -9.56
CA ASP A 31 -9.82 12.99 -8.31
C ASP A 31 -10.44 12.16 -7.17
N LEU A 32 -9.58 11.58 -6.31
CA LEU A 32 -9.96 10.75 -5.17
C LEU A 32 -9.75 11.51 -3.86
N ARG A 33 -10.78 11.54 -3.01
CA ARG A 33 -10.75 12.24 -1.71
C ARG A 33 -10.26 11.34 -0.59
N ILE A 34 -9.40 11.88 0.27
CA ILE A 34 -8.95 11.19 1.48
C ILE A 34 -10.03 11.24 2.56
N ASP A 35 -10.24 10.12 3.26
CA ASP A 35 -11.16 10.06 4.41
C ASP A 35 -10.59 10.79 5.63
N GLN A 36 -10.95 12.06 5.79
CA GLN A 36 -10.45 12.93 6.86
C GLN A 36 -10.78 12.41 8.27
N LYS A 37 -11.91 11.70 8.43
CA LYS A 37 -12.30 11.14 9.72
C LYS A 37 -11.34 10.02 10.12
N ILE A 38 -11.10 9.05 9.23
CA ILE A 38 -10.17 7.96 9.49
C ILE A 38 -8.73 8.48 9.59
N TYR A 39 -8.32 9.41 8.73
CA TYR A 39 -7.00 10.04 8.83
C TYR A 39 -6.78 10.70 10.19
N GLY A 40 -7.79 11.39 10.72
CA GLY A 40 -7.75 11.95 12.07
C GLY A 40 -7.66 10.89 13.18
N GLU A 41 -8.39 9.77 13.05
CA GLU A 41 -8.30 8.64 13.97
C GLU A 41 -6.91 7.98 13.96
N LEU A 42 -6.37 7.71 12.76
CA LEU A 42 -5.03 7.14 12.58
C LEU A 42 -3.97 8.07 13.13
N TRP A 43 -4.03 9.38 12.83
CA TRP A 43 -3.07 10.36 13.32
C TRP A 43 -3.04 10.43 14.86
N LYS A 44 -4.21 10.41 15.51
CA LYS A 44 -4.33 10.48 16.98
C LYS A 44 -3.71 9.30 17.72
N THR A 45 -3.42 8.19 17.03
CA THR A 45 -2.71 7.05 17.64
C THR A 45 -1.26 7.39 18.00
N GLY A 46 -0.67 8.42 17.36
CA GLY A 46 0.77 8.72 17.48
C GLY A 46 1.68 7.72 16.77
N MET A 47 1.13 6.76 16.03
CA MET A 47 1.91 5.70 15.37
C MET A 47 2.43 6.09 13.98
N PHE A 48 1.89 7.16 13.38
CA PHE A 48 2.18 7.54 12.00
C PHE A 48 3.07 8.78 11.89
N GLU A 49 3.87 8.84 10.84
CA GLU A 49 4.49 10.07 10.35
C GLU A 49 3.58 10.79 9.36
N ARG A 50 3.95 12.03 9.02
CA ARG A 50 3.34 12.77 7.92
C ARG A 50 4.33 12.81 6.77
N MET A 51 3.93 12.37 5.60
CA MET A 51 4.72 12.51 4.39
C MET A 51 4.84 14.00 4.03
N SER A 52 5.99 14.40 3.49
CA SER A 52 6.07 15.65 2.75
C SER A 52 5.38 15.48 1.41
N LEU A 53 4.90 16.57 0.78
CA LEU A 53 4.32 16.49 -0.56
C LEU A 53 5.30 15.86 -1.57
N GLN A 54 6.59 16.18 -1.46
CA GLN A 54 7.62 15.60 -2.33
C GLN A 54 7.73 14.08 -2.14
N THR A 55 7.77 13.59 -0.90
CA THR A 55 7.80 12.15 -0.62
C THR A 55 6.57 11.45 -1.18
N ASP A 56 5.43 12.11 -1.09
CA ASP A 56 4.14 11.60 -1.55
C ASP A 56 4.11 11.47 -3.09
N GLU A 57 4.53 12.52 -3.80
CA GLU A 57 4.55 12.55 -5.27
C GLU A 57 5.69 11.73 -5.91
N ASP A 58 6.76 11.43 -5.17
CA ASP A 58 7.87 10.58 -5.66
C ASP A 58 7.55 9.08 -5.54
N GLU A 59 6.63 8.69 -4.66
CA GLU A 59 6.28 7.30 -4.42
C GLU A 59 5.16 6.79 -5.34
N HIS A 60 5.38 5.65 -5.97
CA HIS A 60 4.47 5.07 -6.95
C HIS A 60 3.70 3.85 -6.43
N SER A 61 4.13 3.23 -5.33
CA SER A 61 3.54 2.00 -4.82
C SER A 61 2.06 2.14 -4.41
N ILE A 62 1.64 3.34 -4.03
CA ILE A 62 0.25 3.71 -3.76
C ILE A 62 -0.42 4.19 -5.06
N GLU A 63 0.27 5.04 -5.84
CA GLU A 63 -0.25 5.67 -7.06
C GLU A 63 -0.77 4.65 -8.06
N MET A 64 -0.06 3.53 -8.25
CA MET A 64 -0.43 2.48 -9.22
C MET A 64 -1.81 1.88 -8.98
N HIS A 65 -2.36 2.01 -7.76
CA HIS A 65 -3.71 1.54 -7.43
C HIS A 65 -4.81 2.58 -7.65
N LEU A 66 -4.47 3.85 -7.81
CA LEU A 66 -5.46 4.93 -7.89
C LEU A 66 -6.30 4.86 -9.17
N PRO A 67 -5.73 4.67 -10.38
CA PRO A 67 -6.54 4.55 -11.59
C PRO A 67 -7.43 3.30 -11.57
N TYR A 68 -6.93 2.16 -11.07
CA TYR A 68 -7.71 0.93 -10.93
C TYR A 68 -8.86 1.10 -9.94
N THR A 69 -8.60 1.73 -8.79
CA THR A 69 -9.62 2.05 -7.79
C THR A 69 -10.67 2.98 -8.37
N ALA A 70 -10.26 4.06 -9.04
CA ALA A 70 -11.16 4.99 -9.70
C ALA A 70 -12.03 4.28 -10.76
N LYS A 71 -11.44 3.38 -11.56
CA LYS A 71 -12.21 2.63 -12.56
C LYS A 71 -13.20 1.65 -11.93
N ALA A 72 -12.77 0.89 -10.92
CA ALA A 72 -13.62 -0.09 -10.24
C ALA A 72 -14.81 0.55 -9.53
N MET A 73 -14.64 1.77 -9.02
CA MET A 73 -15.66 2.51 -8.27
C MET A 73 -16.43 3.54 -9.10
N GLU A 74 -16.26 3.55 -10.44
CA GLU A 74 -16.84 4.56 -11.35
C GLU A 74 -18.36 4.76 -11.17
N SER A 75 -19.11 3.68 -10.93
CA SER A 75 -20.57 3.72 -10.72
C SER A 75 -21.01 4.39 -9.41
N HIS A 76 -20.08 4.54 -8.45
CA HIS A 76 -20.31 5.11 -7.12
C HIS A 76 -19.26 6.19 -6.81
N LYS A 77 -18.78 6.91 -7.84
CA LYS A 77 -17.57 7.75 -7.75
C LYS A 77 -17.59 8.80 -6.63
N ASP A 78 -18.77 9.28 -6.26
CA ASP A 78 -18.97 10.34 -5.26
C ASP A 78 -19.23 9.77 -3.85
N GLU A 79 -19.33 8.45 -3.70
CA GLU A 79 -19.76 7.74 -2.48
C GLU A 79 -18.63 6.97 -1.76
N PHE A 80 -17.39 7.17 -2.19
CA PHE A 80 -16.23 6.55 -1.56
C PHE A 80 -15.07 7.53 -1.29
N THR A 81 -14.19 7.11 -0.40
CA THR A 81 -12.98 7.80 0.00
C THR A 81 -11.82 6.81 0.04
N ILE A 82 -10.60 7.33 -0.09
CA ILE A 82 -9.37 6.54 0.03
C ILE A 82 -8.62 6.85 1.33
N ILE A 83 -7.80 5.91 1.78
CA ILE A 83 -6.91 6.02 2.93
C ILE A 83 -5.53 5.52 2.49
N PRO A 84 -4.73 6.35 1.80
CA PRO A 84 -3.38 5.97 1.42
C PRO A 84 -2.49 5.89 2.67
N VAL A 85 -1.70 4.83 2.78
CA VAL A 85 -0.76 4.63 3.88
C VAL A 85 0.54 4.13 3.30
N LEU A 86 1.60 4.92 3.46
CA LEU A 86 2.94 4.49 3.11
C LEU A 86 3.49 3.62 4.24
N VAL A 87 3.88 2.39 3.91
CA VAL A 87 4.40 1.39 4.84
C VAL A 87 5.92 1.33 4.69
N GLY A 88 6.63 1.66 5.76
CA GLY A 88 8.08 1.55 5.80
C GLY A 88 8.59 0.14 6.06
N ALA A 89 9.88 0.03 6.35
CA ALA A 89 10.52 -1.19 6.82
C ALA A 89 10.13 -1.48 8.28
N LEU A 90 8.98 -2.13 8.47
CA LEU A 90 8.47 -2.48 9.78
C LEU A 90 9.27 -3.64 10.39
N SER A 91 9.51 -3.59 11.69
CA SER A 91 9.87 -4.78 12.47
C SER A 91 8.64 -5.67 12.67
N GLU A 92 8.82 -6.97 12.91
CA GLU A 92 7.72 -7.91 13.24
C GLU A 92 6.77 -7.39 14.33
N ALA A 93 7.33 -6.80 15.41
CA ALA A 93 6.52 -6.20 16.48
C ALA A 93 5.62 -5.06 15.97
N LYS A 94 6.12 -4.25 15.03
CA LYS A 94 5.36 -3.17 14.41
C LYS A 94 4.33 -3.69 13.43
N GLU A 95 4.62 -4.76 12.68
CA GLU A 95 3.62 -5.43 11.85
C GLU A 95 2.44 -5.90 12.69
N GLN A 96 2.70 -6.51 13.86
CA GLN A 96 1.64 -6.92 14.79
C GLN A 96 0.87 -5.73 15.37
N GLU A 97 1.56 -4.65 15.75
CA GLU A 97 0.92 -3.43 16.24
C GLU A 97 0.02 -2.76 15.18
N PHE A 98 0.52 -2.58 13.96
CA PHE A 98 -0.26 -2.01 12.85
C PHE A 98 -1.38 -2.96 12.41
N GLY A 99 -1.14 -4.26 12.35
CA GLY A 99 -2.17 -5.26 12.07
C GLY A 99 -3.31 -5.19 13.10
N LYS A 100 -2.98 -5.10 14.39
CA LYS A 100 -3.98 -4.91 15.45
C LYS A 100 -4.72 -3.59 15.31
N LEU A 101 -4.03 -2.50 14.97
CA LEU A 101 -4.64 -1.19 14.74
C LEU A 101 -5.62 -1.23 13.55
N PHE A 102 -5.22 -1.81 12.42
CA PHE A 102 -6.03 -1.88 11.21
C PHE A 102 -7.17 -2.90 11.30
N SER A 103 -7.08 -3.90 12.20
CA SER A 103 -8.07 -4.98 12.34
C SER A 103 -9.51 -4.49 12.49
N LYS A 104 -9.74 -3.42 13.25
CA LYS A 104 -11.09 -2.85 13.44
C LYS A 104 -11.67 -2.25 12.15
N TYR A 105 -10.82 -1.74 11.27
CA TYR A 105 -11.23 -1.23 9.96
C TYR A 105 -11.41 -2.39 8.99
N LEU A 106 -10.56 -3.42 9.05
CA LEU A 106 -10.70 -4.62 8.22
C LEU A 106 -12.00 -5.38 8.49
N ALA A 107 -12.47 -5.37 9.75
CA ALA A 107 -13.72 -6.03 10.15
C ALA A 107 -15.00 -5.33 9.66
N ASP A 108 -14.92 -4.08 9.21
CA ASP A 108 -16.07 -3.33 8.71
C ASP A 108 -16.33 -3.66 7.22
N PRO A 109 -17.50 -4.23 6.86
CA PRO A 109 -17.80 -4.65 5.48
C PRO A 109 -17.94 -3.47 4.50
N SER A 110 -17.88 -2.23 4.97
CA SER A 110 -17.82 -1.04 4.11
C SER A 110 -16.42 -0.64 3.68
N ASN A 111 -15.40 -1.32 4.22
CA ASN A 111 -14.00 -1.06 3.95
C ASN A 111 -13.41 -2.11 3.00
N LEU A 112 -12.42 -1.69 2.22
CA LEU A 112 -11.59 -2.52 1.36
C LEU A 112 -10.13 -2.22 1.68
N PHE A 113 -9.28 -3.25 1.71
CA PHE A 113 -7.83 -3.11 1.82
C PHE A 113 -7.17 -3.57 0.53
N VAL A 114 -6.47 -2.65 -0.12
CA VAL A 114 -5.55 -2.92 -1.22
C VAL A 114 -4.15 -2.94 -0.61
N VAL A 115 -3.49 -4.09 -0.66
CA VAL A 115 -2.10 -4.27 -0.21
C VAL A 115 -1.24 -4.37 -1.46
N SER A 116 -0.40 -3.36 -1.66
CA SER A 116 0.47 -3.22 -2.83
C SER A 116 1.76 -4.00 -2.62
N SER A 117 2.02 -4.98 -3.49
CA SER A 117 3.28 -5.70 -3.53
C SER A 117 3.49 -6.32 -4.90
N ASP A 118 4.72 -6.22 -5.39
CA ASP A 118 5.23 -7.17 -6.37
C ASP A 118 5.71 -8.43 -5.65
N PHE A 119 6.02 -9.48 -6.41
CA PHE A 119 6.58 -10.74 -5.90
C PHE A 119 8.09 -10.80 -6.17
N CYS A 120 8.63 -11.91 -6.68
CA CYS A 120 10.07 -12.11 -6.82
C CYS A 120 10.73 -11.17 -7.84
N HIS A 121 11.73 -10.40 -7.38
CA HIS A 121 12.62 -9.61 -8.22
C HIS A 121 13.92 -10.39 -8.47
N TRP A 122 13.92 -11.22 -9.51
CA TRP A 122 15.03 -12.14 -9.80
C TRP A 122 16.08 -11.53 -10.76
N GLY A 123 17.35 -11.81 -10.48
CA GLY A 123 18.49 -11.55 -11.36
C GLY A 123 19.61 -10.74 -10.69
N GLN A 124 20.76 -10.69 -11.36
CA GLN A 124 21.97 -10.03 -10.84
C GLN A 124 21.73 -8.56 -10.45
N ARG A 125 20.89 -7.83 -11.22
CA ARG A 125 20.55 -6.42 -10.92
C ARG A 125 19.89 -6.21 -9.56
N PHE A 126 19.22 -7.25 -9.04
CA PHE A 126 18.56 -7.25 -7.73
C PHE A 126 19.38 -7.95 -6.64
N ARG A 127 20.53 -8.52 -7.00
CA ARG A 127 21.36 -9.36 -6.11
C ARG A 127 20.58 -10.51 -5.47
N TYR A 128 19.58 -11.02 -6.19
CA TYR A 128 18.78 -12.17 -5.78
C TYR A 128 18.65 -13.13 -6.97
N SER A 129 19.22 -14.32 -6.85
CA SER A 129 19.24 -15.31 -7.94
C SER A 129 19.02 -16.72 -7.42
N TYR A 130 18.11 -16.88 -6.43
CA TYR A 130 17.71 -18.20 -5.96
C TYR A 130 17.21 -19.04 -7.13
N TYR A 131 17.71 -20.27 -7.25
CA TYR A 131 17.30 -21.16 -8.31
C TYR A 131 17.30 -22.60 -7.79
N ASP A 132 16.12 -23.20 -7.77
CA ASP A 132 15.91 -24.61 -7.51
C ASP A 132 15.89 -25.36 -8.84
N GLU A 133 17.02 -25.99 -9.19
CA GLU A 133 17.17 -26.78 -10.42
C GLU A 133 16.14 -27.92 -10.53
N SER A 134 15.60 -28.41 -9.41
CA SER A 134 14.58 -29.46 -9.44
C SER A 134 13.24 -29.01 -10.03
N GLN A 135 12.99 -27.69 -10.10
CA GLN A 135 11.78 -27.10 -10.70
C GLN A 135 11.89 -26.91 -12.22
N GLY A 136 13.03 -27.25 -12.84
CA GLY A 136 13.27 -27.09 -14.28
C GLY A 136 13.80 -25.70 -14.62
N GLU A 137 13.20 -25.01 -15.60
CA GLU A 137 13.66 -23.68 -16.02
C GLU A 137 13.49 -22.61 -14.93
N ILE A 138 14.32 -21.57 -14.96
CA ILE A 138 14.37 -20.51 -13.93
C ILE A 138 12.98 -19.91 -13.63
N TYR A 139 12.17 -19.61 -14.64
CA TYR A 139 10.84 -19.03 -14.43
C TYR A 139 9.90 -19.96 -13.64
N ARG A 140 10.09 -21.29 -13.74
CA ARG A 140 9.30 -22.27 -12.96
C ARG A 140 9.75 -22.32 -11.52
N SER A 141 11.05 -22.18 -11.26
CA SER A 141 11.57 -22.04 -9.90
C SER A 141 11.06 -20.76 -9.23
N ILE A 142 11.01 -19.65 -9.97
CA ILE A 142 10.41 -18.39 -9.50
C ILE A 142 8.91 -18.57 -9.24
N GLU A 143 8.16 -19.14 -10.19
CA GLU A 143 6.73 -19.40 -10.02
C GLU A 143 6.44 -20.32 -8.82
N HIS A 144 7.29 -21.32 -8.57
CA HIS A 144 7.17 -22.18 -7.41
C HIS A 144 7.38 -21.41 -6.11
N LEU A 145 8.41 -20.55 -6.05
CA LEU A 145 8.69 -19.69 -4.90
C LEU A 145 7.53 -18.75 -4.60
N ASP A 146 6.94 -18.12 -5.63
CA ASP A 146 5.84 -17.17 -5.47
C ASP A 146 4.52 -17.82 -4.98
N LYS A 147 4.40 -19.15 -5.06
CA LYS A 147 3.22 -19.92 -4.65
C LYS A 147 3.34 -20.57 -3.26
N MET A 148 4.52 -20.54 -2.63
CA MET A 148 4.75 -21.07 -1.28
C MET A 148 4.24 -20.10 -0.21
#